data_AF-A0A2P7BUQ6-F1
#
_entry.id   AF-A0A2P7BUQ6-F1
#
_cell.length_a   1.000
_cell.length_b   1.000
_cell.length_c   1.000
_cell.angle_alpha   90.00
_cell.angle_beta   90.00
_cell.angle_gamma   90.00
#
_symmetry.space_group_name_H-M   'P 1'
#
loop_
_entity.id
_entity.type
_entity.pdbx_description
1 polymer ?
#
loop_
_entity_poly.entity_id
_entity_poly.type
_entity_poly.pdbx_seq_one_letter_code
_entity_poly.pdbx_strand_id
1 'polypeptide(L)' 'MTKKADHDATARDVQYFLDNPDERKAVFSKCENNPGELRNAPECQNVREANSKAYLDDIKKAVSK' A
#
# COMPACT_ATOMS: atom_id res chain seq x y z
N MET A 1 -16.58 18.17 21.73
CA MET A 1 -16.57 16.98 20.87
C MET A 1 -16.59 17.43 19.42
N THR A 2 -15.46 17.46 18.72
CA THR A 2 -15.43 17.57 17.25
C THR A 2 -14.16 16.90 16.76
N LYS A 3 -14.29 15.59 16.49
CA LYS A 3 -13.29 14.76 15.81
C LYS A 3 -13.04 15.39 14.44
N LYS A 4 -11.89 16.03 14.26
CA LYS A 4 -11.46 16.53 12.95
C LYS A 4 -11.38 15.32 12.02
N ALA A 5 -12.35 15.24 11.11
CA ALA A 5 -12.22 14.52 9.87
C ALA A 5 -11.21 15.31 9.03
N ASP A 6 -9.93 15.07 9.25
CA ASP A 6 -8.83 15.43 8.37
C ASP A 6 -8.31 14.12 7.75
N HIS A 7 -9.22 13.42 7.05
CA HIS A 7 -8.94 12.14 6.41
C HIS A 7 -9.21 12.24 4.91
N ASP A 8 -8.73 13.33 4.30
CA ASP A 8 -8.80 13.53 2.86
C ASP A 8 -7.62 14.40 2.43
N ALA A 9 -6.53 13.75 1.95
CA ALA A 9 -5.48 14.26 1.03
C ALA A 9 -4.04 13.80 1.33
N THR A 10 -3.75 13.02 2.39
CA THR A 10 -2.41 12.44 2.57
C THR A 10 -2.44 10.97 2.13
N ALA A 11 -1.71 10.64 1.06
CA ALA A 11 -1.55 9.26 0.64
C ALA A 11 -1.03 8.41 1.80
N ARG A 12 -1.68 7.27 2.05
CA ARG A 12 -1.22 6.28 3.02
C ARG A 12 0.21 5.87 2.69
N ASP A 13 1.06 5.79 3.71
CA ASP A 13 2.46 5.43 3.55
C ASP A 13 2.65 3.90 3.46
N VAL A 14 3.89 3.50 3.17
CA VAL A 14 4.27 2.10 2.98
C VAL A 14 4.04 1.26 4.24
N GLN A 15 4.31 1.80 5.43
CA GLN A 15 4.16 1.10 6.69
C GLN A 15 2.70 0.79 6.97
N TYR A 16 1.79 1.76 6.73
CA TYR A 16 0.35 1.52 6.82
C TYR A 16 -0.08 0.30 6.01
N PHE A 17 0.37 0.18 4.77
CA PHE A 17 0.03 -0.95 3.90
C PHE A 17 0.73 -2.26 4.30
N LEU A 18 1.87 -2.22 4.98
CA LEU A 18 2.50 -3.41 5.56
C LEU A 18 1.67 -3.95 6.73
N ASP A 19 1.22 -3.06 7.62
CA ASP A 19 0.37 -3.40 8.78
C ASP A 19 -1.08 -3.77 8.38
N ASN A 20 -1.57 -3.30 7.24
CA ASN A 20 -2.93 -3.53 6.74
C ASN A 20 -2.92 -4.31 5.41
N PRO A 21 -2.73 -5.65 5.43
CA PRO A 21 -2.57 -6.44 4.21
C PRO A 21 -3.83 -6.50 3.32
N ASP A 22 -5.03 -6.44 3.90
CA ASP A 22 -6.28 -6.45 3.14
C ASP A 22 -6.50 -5.13 2.38
N GLU A 23 -6.24 -3.99 3.03
CA GLU A 23 -6.27 -2.68 2.36
C GLU A 23 -5.17 -2.58 1.30
N ARG A 24 -3.97 -3.09 1.57
CA ARG A 24 -2.89 -3.13 0.58
C ARG A 24 -3.33 -3.84 -0.70
N LYS A 25 -3.95 -5.02 -0.60
CA LYS A 25 -4.45 -5.75 -1.77
C LYS A 25 -5.54 -4.96 -2.51
N ALA A 26 -6.50 -4.41 -1.79
CA ALA A 26 -7.60 -3.66 -2.38
C ALA A 26 -7.11 -2.40 -3.13
N VAL A 27 -6.19 -1.64 -2.53
CA VAL A 27 -5.61 -0.43 -3.15
C VAL A 27 -4.66 -0.81 -4.29
N PHE A 28 -3.86 -1.85 -4.13
CA PHE A 28 -2.99 -2.36 -5.19
C PHE A 28 -3.78 -2.77 -6.43
N SER A 29 -4.88 -3.52 -6.28
CA SER A 29 -5.75 -3.86 -7.41
C SER A 29 -6.39 -2.63 -8.07
N LYS A 30 -6.74 -1.59 -7.31
CA LYS A 30 -7.22 -0.32 -7.90
C LYS A 30 -6.14 0.36 -8.75
N CYS A 31 -4.89 0.32 -8.28
CA CYS A 31 -3.74 0.87 -8.99
C CYS A 31 -3.38 0.07 -10.27
N GLU A 32 -3.56 -1.26 -10.26
CA GLU A 32 -3.31 -2.10 -11.44
C GLU A 32 -4.36 -1.91 -12.54
N ASN A 33 -5.61 -1.61 -12.17
CA ASN A 33 -6.70 -1.38 -13.12
C ASN A 33 -6.61 -0.01 -13.83
N ASN A 34 -5.82 0.94 -13.30
CA ASN A 34 -5.65 2.28 -13.89
C ASN A 34 -4.17 2.70 -13.96
N PRO A 35 -3.33 1.97 -14.71
CA PRO A 35 -1.89 2.14 -14.71
C PRO A 35 -1.43 3.44 -15.39
N GLY A 36 -2.31 4.15 -16.10
CA GLY A 36 -2.00 5.45 -16.71
C GLY A 36 -2.08 6.59 -15.70
N GLU A 37 -3.29 6.86 -15.21
CA GLU A 37 -3.58 8.04 -14.36
C GLU A 37 -3.03 7.89 -12.94
N LEU A 38 -2.96 6.66 -12.40
CA LEU A 38 -2.58 6.43 -11.01
C LEU A 38 -1.10 6.03 -10.84
N ARG A 39 -0.30 5.96 -11.91
CA ARG A 39 1.12 5.59 -11.83
C ARG A 39 1.96 6.55 -10.99
N ASN A 40 1.61 7.83 -11.01
CA ASN A 40 2.29 8.88 -10.25
C ASN A 40 1.54 9.25 -8.97
N ALA A 41 0.42 8.56 -8.67
CA ALA A 41 -0.28 8.79 -7.42
C ALA A 41 0.58 8.24 -6.26
N PRO A 42 0.86 9.06 -5.23
CA PRO A 42 1.71 8.64 -4.11
C PRO A 42 1.14 7.41 -3.38
N GLU A 43 -0.20 7.27 -3.32
CA GLU A 43 -0.83 6.08 -2.74
C GLU A 43 -0.49 4.80 -3.52
N CYS A 44 -0.47 4.88 -4.85
CA CYS A 44 -0.12 3.73 -5.70
C CYS A 44 1.37 3.39 -5.71
N GLN A 45 2.24 4.38 -5.48
CA GLN A 45 3.66 4.14 -5.26
C GLN A 45 3.90 3.44 -3.92
N ASN A 46 3.29 3.95 -2.86
CA ASN A 46 3.42 3.41 -1.51
C ASN A 46 2.86 1.98 -1.41
N VAL A 47 1.71 1.71 -2.02
CA VAL A 47 1.12 0.37 -2.01
C VAL A 47 1.95 -0.63 -2.81
N ARG A 48 2.58 -0.20 -3.92
CA ARG A 48 3.50 -1.03 -4.70
C ARG A 48 4.74 -1.42 -3.92
N GLU A 49 5.34 -0.42 -3.27
CA GLU A 49 6.52 -0.65 -2.44
C GLU A 49 6.18 -1.59 -1.28
N ALA A 50 5.05 -1.37 -0.60
CA ALA A 50 4.58 -2.24 0.47
C ALA A 50 4.34 -3.67 -0.03
N ASN A 51 3.76 -3.84 -1.21
CA ASN A 51 3.52 -5.17 -1.79
C ASN A 51 4.83 -5.89 -2.13
N SER A 52 5.81 -5.17 -2.69
CA SER A 52 7.13 -5.71 -2.96
C SER A 52 7.88 -6.10 -1.67
N LYS A 53 7.85 -5.25 -0.64
CA LYS A 53 8.45 -5.55 0.67
C LYS A 53 7.81 -6.76 1.33
N ALA A 54 6.48 -6.85 1.32
CA ALA A 54 5.76 -8.00 1.86
C ALA A 54 6.15 -9.30 1.16
N TYR A 55 6.27 -9.28 -0.17
CA TYR A 55 6.71 -10.43 -0.94
C TYR A 55 8.16 -10.85 -0.61
N LEU A 56 9.08 -9.89 -0.51
CA LEU A 56 10.46 -10.16 -0.13
C LEU A 56 10.59 -10.72 1.30
N ASP A 57 9.78 -10.23 2.24
CA ASP A 57 9.74 -10.75 3.61
C ASP A 57 9.26 -12.21 3.64
N ASP A 58 8.22 -12.53 2.85
CA ASP A 58 7.71 -13.90 2.71
C ASP A 58 8.78 -14.85 2.16
N ILE A 59 9.48 -14.43 1.09
CA ILE A 59 10.61 -15.19 0.54
C ILE A 59 11.72 -15.35 1.58
N LYS A 60 12.10 -14.28 2.27
CA LYS A 60 13.18 -14.33 3.26
C LYS A 60 12.84 -15.31 4.39
N LYS A 61 11.58 -15.31 4.86
CA LYS A 61 11.09 -16.28 5.85
C LYS A 61 11.14 -17.71 5.31
N ALA A 62 10.77 -17.92 4.04
CA ALA A 62 10.80 -19.23 3.41
C ALA A 62 12.22 -19.77 3.21
N VAL A 63 13.19 -18.90 2.93
CA VAL A 63 14.61 -19.26 2.71
C VAL A 63 15.39 -19.40 4.02
N SER A 64 14.97 -18.74 5.10
CA SER A 64 15.64 -18.79 6.41
C SER A 64 15.20 -19.98 7.28
N LYS A 65 14.51 -20.98 6.70
CA LYS A 65 13.95 -22.15 7.38
C LYS A 65 14.68 -23.42 6.93
#